data_AF-A0A418EC66-F1
#
_entry.id   AF-A0A418EC66-F1
#
_cell.length_a   1.000
_cell.length_b   1.000
_cell.length_c   1.000
_cell.angle_alpha   90.00
_cell.angle_beta   90.00
_cell.angle_gamma   90.00
#
_symmetry.space_group_name_H-M   'P 1'
#
loop_
_entity.id
_entity.type
_entity.pdbx_description
1 polymer ?
#
loop_
_entity_poly.entity_id
_entity_poly.type
_entity_poly.pdbx_seq_one_letter_code
_entity_poly.pdbx_strand_id
1 'polypeptide(L)'
;MGNLCDTLRHVLAQHLQDVLGNFAQNMDELSKLGLRRDMLVDVAAVHPVVSIHVPGEPAPRSIPNVSMKHVIDMARSEPVFASRARPNVHLLREYESLIKYFDVKEDYSTAYAIHRLQTLGEDGFLGPYRWDSGGKWKGKPWTKDAMLPSDAELIMNLFCAMLDDVLPATSDTDRPFRRAHYAPSPPTKSASIRGMFLIFCSQVSPPNFKVIANGAVWEILPGKTNVFQAIVLFLHAVKTYKSGHLGNINLHVLLEEIFDK
;
A
#
# COMPACT_ATOMS: atom_id res chain seq x y z
N MET A 1 6.24 -23.90 8.54
CA MET A 1 6.26 -22.60 7.85
C MET A 1 5.64 -22.62 6.46
N GLY A 2 5.80 -23.70 5.65
CA GLY A 2 5.22 -23.76 4.29
C GLY A 2 3.72 -23.46 4.25
N ASN A 3 2.93 -24.22 5.01
CA ASN A 3 1.47 -24.02 5.13
C ASN A 3 1.10 -22.57 5.53
N LEU A 4 1.72 -22.01 6.58
CA LEU A 4 1.45 -20.63 7.02
C LEU A 4 1.76 -19.56 5.95
N CYS A 5 2.80 -19.76 5.14
CA CYS A 5 3.11 -18.84 4.04
C CYS A 5 2.05 -18.93 2.94
N ASP A 6 1.54 -20.13 2.66
CA ASP A 6 0.49 -20.35 1.68
C ASP A 6 -0.85 -19.76 2.17
N THR A 7 -1.20 -19.93 3.45
CA THR A 7 -2.36 -19.27 4.05
C THR A 7 -2.24 -17.74 3.95
N LEU A 8 -1.09 -17.18 4.34
CA LEU A 8 -0.85 -15.73 4.20
C LEU A 8 -0.98 -15.26 2.74
N ARG A 9 -0.49 -16.05 1.77
CA ARG A 9 -0.61 -15.70 0.34
C ARG A 9 -2.06 -15.60 -0.11
N HIS A 10 -2.93 -16.53 0.30
CA HIS A 10 -4.36 -16.45 0.03
C HIS A 10 -4.99 -15.21 0.66
N VAL A 11 -4.69 -14.93 1.93
CA VAL A 11 -5.22 -13.76 2.65
C VAL A 11 -4.84 -12.46 1.94
N LEU A 12 -3.56 -12.32 1.59
CA LEU A 12 -3.07 -11.15 0.87
C LEU A 12 -3.66 -11.04 -0.54
N ALA A 13 -3.84 -12.16 -1.24
CA ALA A 13 -4.43 -12.16 -2.57
C ALA A 13 -5.91 -11.76 -2.55
N GLN A 14 -6.68 -12.26 -1.58
CA GLN A 14 -8.09 -11.90 -1.41
C GLN A 14 -8.23 -10.41 -1.09
N HIS A 15 -7.45 -9.91 -0.12
CA HIS A 15 -7.43 -8.48 0.20
C HIS A 15 -7.04 -7.64 -1.00
N LEU A 16 -6.06 -8.08 -1.79
CA LEU A 16 -5.65 -7.39 -3.01
C LEU A 16 -6.77 -7.33 -4.05
N GLN A 17 -7.51 -8.43 -4.26
CA GLN A 17 -8.64 -8.46 -5.18
C GLN A 17 -9.74 -7.48 -4.76
N ASP A 18 -10.04 -7.40 -3.46
CA ASP A 18 -11.01 -6.46 -2.90
C ASP A 18 -10.56 -5.00 -3.13
N VAL A 19 -9.29 -4.69 -2.84
CA VAL A 19 -8.69 -3.37 -3.10
C VAL A 19 -8.75 -3.00 -4.58
N LEU A 20 -8.39 -3.92 -5.47
CA LEU A 20 -8.42 -3.69 -6.91
C LEU A 20 -9.84 -3.49 -7.44
N GLY A 21 -10.82 -4.25 -6.92
CA GLY A 21 -12.23 -4.09 -7.25
C GLY A 21 -12.77 -2.73 -6.82
N ASN A 22 -12.51 -2.33 -5.58
CA ASN A 22 -12.89 -1.03 -5.04
C ASN A 22 -12.22 0.11 -5.82
N PHE A 23 -10.94 -0.03 -6.16
CA PHE A 23 -10.22 0.95 -6.97
C PHE A 23 -10.80 1.07 -8.38
N ALA A 24 -11.10 -0.05 -9.05
CA ALA A 24 -11.70 -0.03 -10.38
C ALA A 24 -13.08 0.63 -10.38
N GLN A 25 -13.92 0.32 -9.39
CA GLN A 25 -15.24 0.94 -9.24
C GLN A 25 -15.14 2.44 -8.94
N ASN A 26 -14.27 2.84 -8.03
CA ASN A 26 -14.03 4.24 -7.69
C ASN A 26 -13.57 5.05 -8.92
N MET A 27 -12.60 4.52 -9.66
CA MET A 27 -12.06 5.13 -10.87
C MET A 27 -13.11 5.27 -11.99
N ASP A 28 -14.03 4.31 -12.11
CA ASP A 28 -15.13 4.37 -13.06
C ASP A 28 -16.13 5.49 -12.70
N GLU A 29 -16.49 5.62 -11.42
CA GLU A 29 -17.36 6.70 -10.94
C GLU A 29 -16.70 8.08 -11.10
N LEU A 30 -15.42 8.23 -10.73
CA LEU A 30 -14.68 9.48 -10.94
C LEU A 30 -14.58 9.85 -12.43
N SER A 31 -14.39 8.86 -13.31
CA SER A 31 -14.36 9.07 -14.76
C SER A 31 -15.69 9.57 -15.31
N LYS A 32 -16.82 9.13 -14.76
CA LYS A 32 -18.16 9.63 -15.10
C LYS A 32 -18.39 11.08 -14.67
N LEU A 33 -17.62 11.56 -13.69
CA LEU A 33 -17.59 12.97 -13.26
C LEU A 33 -16.58 13.82 -14.08
N GLY A 34 -15.92 13.22 -15.07
CA GLY A 34 -14.99 13.91 -15.97
C GLY A 34 -13.52 13.87 -15.54
N LEU A 35 -13.16 13.18 -14.45
CA LEU A 35 -11.77 12.97 -14.05
C LEU A 35 -11.15 11.85 -14.88
N ARG A 36 -10.18 12.19 -15.73
CA ARG A 36 -9.52 11.19 -16.58
C ARG A 36 -8.61 10.28 -15.76
N ARG A 37 -8.54 9.00 -16.13
CA ARG A 37 -7.80 7.96 -15.39
C ARG A 37 -6.29 8.22 -15.33
N ASP A 38 -5.72 8.77 -16.38
CA ASP A 38 -4.31 9.17 -16.47
C ASP A 38 -3.94 10.24 -15.42
N MET A 39 -4.85 11.19 -15.15
CA MET A 39 -4.66 12.23 -14.13
C MET A 39 -4.58 11.69 -12.71
N LEU A 40 -5.24 10.56 -12.46
CA LEU A 40 -5.25 9.92 -11.15
C LEU A 40 -4.06 8.97 -11.01
N VAL A 41 -3.74 8.20 -12.05
CA VAL A 41 -2.70 7.17 -11.98
C VAL A 41 -1.27 7.72 -12.12
N ASP A 42 -1.08 8.83 -12.84
CA ASP A 42 0.23 9.45 -13.09
C ASP A 42 0.17 10.96 -12.79
N VAL A 43 -0.02 11.27 -11.51
CA VAL A 43 -0.19 12.65 -11.01
C VAL A 43 1.00 13.55 -11.39
N ALA A 44 2.22 12.99 -11.46
CA ALA A 44 3.42 13.74 -11.80
C ALA A 44 3.49 14.15 -13.29
N ALA A 45 2.83 13.39 -14.18
CA ALA A 45 2.78 13.68 -15.61
C ALA A 45 1.69 14.71 -15.97
N VAL A 46 0.85 15.12 -15.01
CA VAL A 46 -0.28 16.02 -15.25
C VAL A 46 -0.08 17.36 -14.57
N HIS A 47 -0.17 18.43 -15.36
CA HIS A 47 -0.18 19.81 -14.87
C HIS A 47 -1.61 20.35 -14.95
N PRO A 48 -2.44 20.14 -13.91
CA PRO A 48 -3.81 20.62 -13.94
C PRO A 48 -3.82 22.15 -13.92
N VAL A 49 -4.78 22.72 -14.63
CA VAL A 49 -5.10 24.14 -14.59
C VAL A 49 -6.47 24.27 -13.93
N VAL A 50 -6.54 25.03 -12.84
CA VAL A 50 -7.81 25.33 -12.19
C VAL A 50 -8.38 26.60 -12.81
N SER A 51 -9.59 26.52 -13.37
CA SER A 51 -10.30 27.68 -13.88
C SER A 51 -11.39 28.10 -12.89
N ILE A 52 -11.32 29.35 -12.43
CA ILE A 52 -12.27 29.96 -11.49
C ILE A 52 -13.18 30.90 -12.29
N HIS A 53 -14.48 30.61 -12.27
CA HIS A 53 -15.47 31.49 -12.86
C HIS A 53 -16.02 32.43 -11.79
N VAL A 54 -15.68 33.72 -11.87
CA VAL A 54 -16.18 34.74 -10.93
C VAL A 54 -17.47 35.34 -11.49
N PRO A 55 -18.58 35.37 -10.73
CA PRO A 55 -19.82 35.98 -11.19
C PRO A 55 -19.58 37.44 -11.61
N GLY A 56 -19.95 37.78 -12.85
CA GLY A 56 -19.78 39.11 -13.43
C GLY A 56 -18.47 39.35 -14.19
N GLU A 57 -17.52 38.41 -14.18
CA GLU A 57 -16.35 38.48 -15.06
C GLU A 57 -16.60 37.75 -16.38
N PRO A 58 -16.19 38.32 -17.54
CA PRO A 58 -16.45 37.73 -18.85
C PRO A 58 -15.60 36.49 -19.16
N ALA A 59 -14.50 36.28 -18.42
CA ALA A 59 -13.59 35.16 -18.64
C ALA A 59 -13.18 34.50 -17.31
N PRO A 60 -13.05 33.16 -17.27
CA PRO A 60 -12.54 32.47 -16.10
C PRO A 60 -11.07 32.83 -15.83
N ARG A 61 -10.72 33.04 -14.57
CA ARG A 61 -9.32 33.17 -14.13
C ARG A 61 -8.70 31.79 -14.08
N SER A 62 -7.50 31.62 -14.65
CA SER A 62 -6.80 30.33 -14.67
C SER A 62 -5.60 30.34 -13.75
N ILE A 63 -5.49 29.32 -12.90
CA ILE A 63 -4.35 29.07 -12.03
C ILE A 63 -3.64 27.82 -12.56
N PRO A 64 -2.48 27.97 -13.23
CA PRO A 64 -1.70 26.83 -13.72
C PRO A 64 -0.88 26.18 -12.60
N ASN A 65 -0.34 24.99 -12.87
CA ASN A 65 0.62 24.28 -12.00
C ASN A 65 0.11 24.00 -10.59
N VAL A 66 -1.18 23.76 -10.42
CA VAL A 66 -1.75 23.37 -9.12
C VAL A 66 -1.37 21.91 -8.84
N SER A 67 -0.97 21.60 -7.61
CA SER A 67 -0.76 20.20 -7.22
C SER A 67 -2.11 19.47 -7.20
N MET A 68 -2.21 18.31 -7.87
CA MET A 68 -3.41 17.46 -7.80
C MET A 68 -3.77 17.09 -6.36
N LYS A 69 -2.79 16.93 -5.47
CA LYS A 69 -3.04 16.72 -4.04
C LYS A 69 -3.86 17.86 -3.45
N HIS A 70 -3.49 19.10 -3.77
CA HIS A 70 -4.20 20.29 -3.30
C HIS A 70 -5.62 20.39 -3.90
N VAL A 71 -5.79 20.01 -5.17
CA VAL A 71 -7.10 19.94 -5.82
C VAL A 71 -8.00 18.92 -5.13
N ILE A 72 -7.46 17.73 -4.83
CA ILE A 72 -8.18 16.68 -4.10
C ILE A 72 -8.55 17.14 -2.69
N ASP A 73 -7.62 17.77 -1.97
CA ASP A 73 -7.86 18.33 -0.63
C ASP A 73 -9.00 19.36 -0.64
N MET A 74 -9.01 20.28 -1.61
CA MET A 74 -10.09 21.26 -1.79
C MET A 74 -11.43 20.60 -2.11
N ALA A 75 -11.42 19.58 -2.96
CA ALA A 75 -12.62 18.89 -3.42
C ALA A 75 -13.20 17.90 -2.39
N ARG A 76 -12.53 17.72 -1.23
CA ARG A 76 -12.89 16.72 -0.21
C ARG A 76 -14.23 16.97 0.49
N SER A 77 -14.73 18.21 0.47
CA SER A 77 -16.03 18.58 1.02
C SER A 77 -17.13 18.64 -0.03
N GLU A 78 -16.79 18.52 -1.31
CA GLU A 78 -17.74 18.76 -2.39
C GLU A 78 -18.68 17.56 -2.57
N PRO A 79 -20.00 17.74 -2.39
CA PRO A 79 -20.97 16.64 -2.42
C PRO A 79 -21.08 15.97 -3.80
N VAL A 80 -20.58 16.62 -4.85
CA VAL A 80 -20.54 16.07 -6.21
C VAL A 80 -19.70 14.79 -6.31
N PHE A 81 -18.74 14.60 -5.39
CA PHE A 81 -17.90 13.41 -5.32
C PHE A 81 -18.45 12.30 -4.41
N ALA A 82 -19.69 12.42 -3.93
CA ALA A 82 -20.38 11.30 -3.31
C ALA A 82 -20.64 10.20 -4.35
N SER A 83 -20.38 8.93 -3.99
CA SER A 83 -20.71 7.79 -4.84
C SER A 83 -22.22 7.73 -5.06
N ARG A 84 -22.61 7.42 -6.29
CA ARG A 84 -24.04 7.23 -6.63
C ARG A 84 -24.50 5.79 -6.41
N ALA A 85 -23.56 4.85 -6.35
CA ALA A 85 -23.83 3.43 -6.22
C ALA A 85 -23.60 2.91 -4.79
N ARG A 86 -22.73 3.55 -4.02
CA ARG A 86 -22.27 3.06 -2.71
C ARG A 86 -22.60 4.07 -1.61
N PRO A 87 -23.36 3.67 -0.58
CA PRO A 87 -23.74 4.58 0.50
C PRO A 87 -22.50 5.02 1.30
N ASN A 88 -22.48 6.28 1.72
CA ASN A 88 -21.43 6.88 2.57
C ASN A 88 -20.00 6.85 1.97
N VAL A 89 -19.85 6.61 0.67
CA VAL A 89 -18.55 6.66 -0.01
C VAL A 89 -18.34 8.03 -0.64
N HIS A 90 -17.25 8.70 -0.24
CA HIS A 90 -16.76 9.89 -0.94
C HIS A 90 -15.59 9.51 -1.83
N LEU A 91 -15.78 9.60 -3.15
CA LEU A 91 -14.90 9.00 -4.14
C LEU A 91 -13.44 9.48 -4.03
N LEU A 92 -13.22 10.78 -3.82
CA LEU A 92 -11.85 11.31 -3.68
C LEU A 92 -11.16 10.87 -2.37
N ARG A 93 -11.91 10.70 -1.28
CA ARG A 93 -11.35 10.22 0.01
C ARG A 93 -11.00 8.75 -0.07
N GLU A 94 -11.87 7.97 -0.72
CA GLU A 94 -11.62 6.56 -0.98
C GLU A 94 -10.42 6.39 -1.92
N TYR A 95 -10.29 7.20 -2.98
CA TYR A 95 -9.13 7.23 -3.85
C TYR A 95 -7.82 7.48 -3.06
N GLU A 96 -7.80 8.47 -2.17
CA GLU A 96 -6.65 8.74 -1.28
C GLU A 96 -6.34 7.55 -0.36
N SER A 97 -7.35 6.85 0.13
CA SER A 97 -7.13 5.65 0.94
C SER A 97 -6.57 4.50 0.11
N LEU A 98 -7.01 4.34 -1.14
CA LEU A 98 -6.58 3.26 -2.02
C LEU A 98 -5.20 3.50 -2.64
N ILE A 99 -4.80 4.75 -2.86
CA ILE A 99 -3.53 5.05 -3.55
C ILE A 99 -2.30 4.57 -2.78
N LYS A 100 -2.38 4.48 -1.44
CA LYS A 100 -1.30 3.99 -0.57
C LYS A 100 -0.90 2.53 -0.83
N TYR A 101 -1.79 1.74 -1.45
CA TYR A 101 -1.49 0.37 -1.88
C TYR A 101 -0.55 0.32 -3.09
N PHE A 102 -0.50 1.40 -3.86
CA PHE A 102 0.27 1.49 -5.10
C PHE A 102 1.50 2.40 -4.97
N ASP A 103 1.52 3.28 -3.96
CA ASP A 103 2.63 4.17 -3.63
C ASP A 103 3.68 3.46 -2.75
N VAL A 104 4.68 2.84 -3.40
CA VAL A 104 5.70 2.03 -2.73
C VAL A 104 6.91 2.89 -2.33
N LYS A 105 7.39 3.73 -3.25
CA LYS A 105 8.45 4.74 -3.06
C LYS A 105 8.16 5.91 -4.00
N GLU A 106 8.61 7.11 -3.60
CA GLU A 106 8.36 8.36 -4.33
C GLU A 106 8.87 8.35 -5.78
N ASP A 107 9.98 7.65 -6.05
CA ASP A 107 10.61 7.53 -7.36
C ASP A 107 9.98 6.44 -8.25
N TYR A 108 9.11 5.60 -7.69
CA TYR A 108 8.52 4.47 -8.39
C TYR A 108 7.25 4.85 -9.14
N SER A 109 7.06 4.23 -10.31
CA SER A 109 5.85 4.43 -11.10
C SER A 109 4.63 3.75 -10.47
N THR A 110 3.71 4.54 -9.93
CA THR A 110 2.40 4.08 -9.42
C THR A 110 1.60 3.32 -10.49
N ALA A 111 1.65 3.79 -11.75
CA ALA A 111 1.02 3.13 -12.87
C ALA A 111 1.50 1.69 -13.07
N TYR A 112 2.82 1.47 -12.93
CA TYR A 112 3.38 0.13 -12.96
C TYR A 112 2.94 -0.69 -11.74
N ALA A 113 2.96 -0.11 -10.55
CA ALA A 113 2.54 -0.80 -9.33
C ALA A 113 1.09 -1.31 -9.43
N ILE A 114 0.17 -0.47 -9.92
CA ILE A 114 -1.23 -0.85 -10.21
C ILE A 114 -1.28 -2.03 -11.18
N HIS A 115 -0.65 -1.90 -12.35
CA HIS A 115 -0.64 -2.96 -13.36
C HIS A 115 -0.03 -4.26 -12.82
N ARG A 116 1.07 -4.17 -12.05
CA ARG A 116 1.74 -5.35 -11.54
C ARG A 116 0.89 -6.05 -10.47
N LEU A 117 0.27 -5.29 -9.57
CA LEU A 117 -0.64 -5.81 -8.57
C LEU A 117 -1.90 -6.43 -9.19
N GLN A 118 -2.42 -5.87 -10.30
CA GLN A 118 -3.47 -6.53 -11.08
C GLN A 118 -3.05 -7.93 -11.53
N THR A 119 -1.84 -8.07 -12.12
CA THR A 119 -1.33 -9.39 -12.51
C THR A 119 -1.13 -10.33 -11.32
N LEU A 120 -0.63 -9.83 -10.19
CA LEU A 120 -0.44 -10.66 -9.00
C LEU A 120 -1.79 -11.13 -8.40
N GLY A 121 -2.86 -10.35 -8.55
CA GLY A 121 -4.18 -10.67 -8.03
C GLY A 121 -5.02 -11.62 -8.90
N GLU A 122 -4.53 -12.07 -10.07
CA GLU A 122 -5.35 -12.82 -11.04
C GLU A 122 -5.81 -14.20 -10.55
N ASP A 123 -5.02 -14.89 -9.73
CA ASP A 123 -5.24 -16.30 -9.37
C ASP A 123 -5.65 -16.54 -7.92
N GLY A 124 -5.85 -15.48 -7.13
CA GLY A 124 -6.21 -15.60 -5.71
C GLY A 124 -5.10 -16.20 -4.82
N PHE A 125 -3.88 -16.36 -5.34
CA PHE A 125 -2.76 -16.96 -4.61
C PHE A 125 -1.41 -16.26 -4.83
N LEU A 126 -1.38 -15.17 -5.60
CA LEU A 126 -0.15 -14.47 -6.00
C LEU A 126 0.79 -15.35 -6.84
N GLY A 127 0.28 -16.31 -7.62
CA GLY A 127 1.12 -17.28 -8.34
C GLY A 127 2.14 -16.66 -9.32
N PRO A 128 1.85 -15.55 -10.01
CA PRO A 128 2.83 -14.86 -10.86
C PRO A 128 3.97 -14.15 -10.12
N TYR A 129 4.02 -14.24 -8.78
CA TYR A 129 4.98 -13.57 -7.91
C TYR A 129 6.44 -13.96 -8.18
N ARG A 130 7.31 -12.95 -8.24
CA ARG A 130 8.76 -13.06 -8.40
C ARG A 130 9.50 -12.19 -7.39
N TRP A 131 10.11 -12.82 -6.39
CA TRP A 131 10.69 -12.10 -5.24
C TRP A 131 11.82 -11.10 -5.57
N ASP A 132 12.64 -11.39 -6.57
CA ASP A 132 13.85 -10.63 -6.93
C ASP A 132 13.67 -9.76 -8.17
N SER A 133 12.45 -9.68 -8.70
CA SER A 133 12.14 -8.94 -9.92
C SER A 133 10.70 -8.48 -9.94
N GLY A 134 10.23 -8.03 -11.09
CA GLY A 134 8.86 -7.61 -11.31
C GLY A 134 8.34 -8.09 -12.67
N GLY A 135 7.32 -7.41 -13.18
CA GLY A 135 6.69 -7.70 -14.46
C GLY A 135 7.20 -6.86 -15.62
N LYS A 136 6.79 -7.22 -16.83
CA LYS A 136 7.03 -6.39 -18.02
C LYS A 136 6.22 -5.09 -17.91
N TRP A 137 6.83 -3.95 -18.24
CA TRP A 137 6.19 -2.64 -18.23
C TRP A 137 6.43 -1.88 -19.54
N LYS A 138 5.37 -1.38 -20.18
CA LYS A 138 5.46 -0.62 -21.45
C LYS A 138 6.38 -1.28 -22.49
N GLY A 139 6.27 -2.60 -22.67
CA GLY A 139 7.08 -3.35 -23.63
C GLY A 139 8.46 -3.82 -23.13
N LYS A 140 8.96 -3.30 -21.98
CA LYS A 140 10.29 -3.60 -21.45
C LYS A 140 10.23 -4.57 -20.26
N PRO A 141 11.13 -5.55 -20.16
CA PRO A 141 11.23 -6.38 -18.97
C PRO A 141 11.63 -5.54 -17.76
N TRP A 142 11.24 -5.97 -16.56
CA TRP A 142 11.73 -5.37 -15.33
C TRP A 142 13.25 -5.50 -15.23
N THR A 143 13.91 -4.43 -14.80
CA THR A 143 15.35 -4.43 -14.46
C THR A 143 15.54 -3.69 -13.14
N LYS A 144 16.69 -3.94 -12.49
CA LYS A 144 17.03 -3.29 -11.21
C LYS A 144 17.12 -1.75 -11.33
N ASP A 145 17.45 -1.25 -12.52
CA ASP A 145 17.64 0.18 -12.79
C ASP A 145 16.36 0.87 -13.30
N ALA A 146 15.25 0.14 -13.46
CA ALA A 146 14.03 0.66 -14.10
C ALA A 146 13.22 1.64 -13.24
N MET A 147 13.63 1.92 -11.99
CA MET A 147 12.85 2.66 -10.98
C MET A 147 11.44 2.07 -10.82
N LEU A 148 11.36 0.74 -10.78
CA LEU A 148 10.13 -0.03 -10.60
C LEU A 148 10.29 -0.94 -9.38
N PRO A 149 9.27 -1.07 -8.51
CA PRO A 149 9.32 -1.98 -7.39
C PRO A 149 9.40 -3.43 -7.88
N SER A 150 10.13 -4.25 -7.13
CA SER A 150 10.03 -5.70 -7.20
C SER A 150 8.70 -6.19 -6.61
N ASP A 151 8.30 -7.43 -6.90
CA ASP A 151 7.08 -7.97 -6.32
C ASP A 151 7.20 -8.12 -4.80
N ALA A 152 8.39 -8.40 -4.25
CA ALA A 152 8.55 -8.49 -2.80
C ALA A 152 8.33 -7.14 -2.11
N GLU A 153 8.75 -6.02 -2.73
CA GLU A 153 8.43 -4.67 -2.25
C GLU A 153 6.93 -4.37 -2.38
N LEU A 154 6.28 -4.78 -3.48
CA LEU A 154 4.83 -4.64 -3.65
C LEU A 154 4.04 -5.41 -2.59
N ILE A 155 4.43 -6.65 -2.29
CA ILE A 155 3.77 -7.48 -1.26
C ILE A 155 3.97 -6.89 0.14
N MET A 156 5.17 -6.39 0.46
CA MET A 156 5.39 -5.71 1.74
C MET A 156 4.58 -4.42 1.84
N ASN A 157 4.47 -3.66 0.74
CA ASN A 157 3.65 -2.46 0.66
C ASN A 157 2.15 -2.77 0.90
N LEU A 158 1.65 -3.81 0.23
CA LEU A 158 0.29 -4.32 0.37
C LEU A 158 0.00 -4.70 1.83
N PHE A 159 0.88 -5.46 2.47
CA PHE A 159 0.73 -5.83 3.88
C PHE A 159 0.70 -4.61 4.81
N CYS A 160 1.60 -3.64 4.61
CA CYS A 160 1.61 -2.42 5.40
C CYS A 160 0.32 -1.61 5.22
N ALA A 161 -0.14 -1.44 3.98
CA ALA A 161 -1.37 -0.72 3.66
C ALA A 161 -2.64 -1.41 4.22
N MET A 162 -2.67 -2.76 4.16
CA MET A 162 -3.74 -3.56 4.77
C MET A 162 -3.80 -3.33 6.28
N LEU A 163 -2.66 -3.36 6.98
CA LEU A 163 -2.64 -3.07 8.42
C LEU A 163 -2.94 -1.59 8.72
N ASP A 164 -2.62 -0.65 7.84
CA ASP A 164 -3.04 0.74 7.99
C ASP A 164 -4.58 0.91 7.87
N ASP A 165 -5.30 0.01 7.17
CA ASP A 165 -6.76 0.08 6.98
C ASP A 165 -7.59 -0.68 8.02
N VAL A 166 -7.16 -1.90 8.36
CA VAL A 166 -7.92 -2.76 9.28
C VAL A 166 -7.88 -2.22 10.72
N LEU A 167 -7.03 -1.22 10.97
CA LEU A 167 -6.65 -0.76 12.29
C LEU A 167 -6.86 0.76 12.36
N PRO A 168 -8.11 1.22 12.55
CA PRO A 168 -8.39 2.63 12.66
C PRO A 168 -7.58 3.21 13.82
N ALA A 169 -6.86 4.30 13.56
CA ALA A 169 -6.20 5.10 14.59
C ALA A 169 -7.26 5.46 15.64
N THR A 170 -7.16 4.83 16.81
CA THR A 170 -8.05 5.04 17.96
C THR A 170 -7.71 6.32 18.73
N SER A 171 -6.53 6.90 18.47
CA SER A 171 -6.07 8.15 19.05
C SER A 171 -5.30 9.00 18.03
N ASP A 172 -5.26 10.32 18.25
CA ASP A 172 -4.44 11.25 17.46
C ASP A 172 -2.93 10.97 17.54
N THR A 173 -2.50 10.13 18.51
CA THR A 173 -1.11 9.70 18.66
C THR A 173 -0.79 8.41 17.92
N ASP A 174 -1.81 7.71 17.40
CA ASP A 174 -1.63 6.44 16.72
C ASP A 174 -0.93 6.69 15.37
N ARG A 175 0.25 6.10 15.23
CA ARG A 175 0.97 6.11 13.96
C ARG A 175 0.45 4.94 13.12
N PRO A 176 0.22 5.13 11.81
CA PRO A 176 -0.03 4.02 10.89
C PRO A 176 1.02 2.92 11.07
N PHE A 177 0.62 1.66 10.93
CA PHE A 177 1.49 0.49 11.01
C PHE A 177 2.80 0.71 10.25
N ARG A 178 2.70 1.21 9.01
CA ARG A 178 3.85 1.47 8.14
C ARG A 178 4.92 2.33 8.82
N ARG A 179 4.53 3.34 9.61
CA ARG A 179 5.47 4.28 10.26
C ARG A 179 6.03 3.75 11.58
N ALA A 180 5.33 2.82 12.22
CA ALA A 180 5.68 2.31 13.55
C ALA A 180 6.43 0.97 13.49
N HIS A 181 6.12 0.13 12.51
CA HIS A 181 6.47 -1.28 12.49
C HIS A 181 7.12 -1.74 11.18
N TYR A 182 7.34 -0.84 10.22
CA TYR A 182 8.11 -1.13 9.00
C TYR A 182 9.24 -0.11 8.79
N ALA A 183 10.41 -0.59 8.36
CA ALA A 183 11.52 0.25 7.93
C ALA A 183 12.06 -0.21 6.56
N PRO A 184 12.11 0.67 5.55
CA PRO A 184 12.63 0.31 4.21
C PRO A 184 14.17 0.18 4.18
N SER A 185 14.84 0.40 5.31
CA SER A 185 16.28 0.27 5.49
C SER A 185 16.59 -0.25 6.90
N PRO A 186 17.81 -0.77 7.15
CA PRO A 186 18.21 -1.18 8.49
C PRO A 186 18.09 -0.02 9.49
N PRO A 187 17.59 -0.26 10.71
CA PRO A 187 17.67 0.74 11.77
C PRO A 187 19.13 1.10 12.05
N THR A 188 19.36 2.34 12.50
CA THR A 188 20.70 2.84 12.81
C THR A 188 21.30 2.04 13.98
N LYS A 189 22.63 1.90 13.99
CA LYS A 189 23.35 1.14 15.04
C LYS A 189 23.12 1.64 16.47
N SER A 190 22.67 2.88 16.64
CA SER A 190 22.36 3.48 17.94
C SER A 190 20.92 3.22 18.42
N ALA A 191 20.05 2.69 17.57
CA ALA A 191 18.68 2.40 17.96
C ALA A 191 18.63 1.20 18.91
N SER A 192 18.02 1.39 20.08
CA SER A 192 17.73 0.27 20.98
C SER A 192 16.68 -0.63 20.35
N ILE A 193 17.05 -1.88 20.05
CA ILE A 193 16.12 -2.90 19.55
C ILE A 193 15.23 -3.49 20.66
N ARG A 194 15.48 -3.14 21.92
CA ARG A 194 14.70 -3.63 23.06
C ARG A 194 13.26 -3.11 22.96
N GLY A 195 12.31 -4.03 22.96
CA GLY A 195 10.88 -3.71 22.88
C GLY A 195 10.38 -3.34 21.48
N MET A 196 11.26 -3.30 20.48
CA MET A 196 10.86 -3.09 19.08
C MET A 196 10.19 -4.33 18.51
N PHE A 197 9.13 -4.09 17.75
CA PHE A 197 8.47 -5.05 16.86
C PHE A 197 8.50 -4.40 15.49
N LEU A 198 9.41 -4.84 14.62
CA LEU A 198 9.71 -4.14 13.37
C LEU A 198 10.03 -5.16 12.27
N ILE A 199 9.44 -4.98 11.09
CA ILE A 199 9.96 -5.57 9.86
C ILE A 199 10.88 -4.55 9.21
N PHE A 200 12.08 -4.95 8.81
CA PHE A 200 12.97 -4.06 8.06
C PHE A 200 13.58 -4.72 6.84
N CYS A 201 13.83 -3.92 5.80
CA CYS A 201 14.53 -4.35 4.59
C CYS A 201 16.04 -4.17 4.80
N SER A 202 16.79 -5.27 4.93
CA SER A 202 18.23 -5.24 5.12
C SER A 202 19.03 -5.08 3.84
N GLN A 203 18.45 -5.46 2.70
CA GLN A 203 19.03 -5.31 1.38
C GLN A 203 17.91 -5.02 0.39
N VAL A 204 18.08 -4.02 -0.48
CA VAL A 204 17.04 -3.56 -1.41
C VAL A 204 16.99 -4.38 -2.69
N SER A 205 18.13 -4.89 -3.18
CA SER A 205 18.18 -5.66 -4.43
C SER A 205 19.18 -6.83 -4.38
N PRO A 206 18.72 -8.09 -4.43
CA PRO A 206 17.31 -8.48 -4.27
C PRO A 206 16.81 -8.14 -2.86
N PRO A 207 15.49 -7.87 -2.67
CA PRO A 207 14.93 -7.56 -1.37
C PRO A 207 15.17 -8.68 -0.35
N ASN A 208 15.62 -8.31 0.84
CA ASN A 208 15.71 -9.21 2.00
C ASN A 208 15.13 -8.52 3.23
N PHE A 209 14.05 -9.09 3.75
CA PHE A 209 13.35 -8.65 4.93
C PHE A 209 13.75 -9.48 6.14
N LYS A 210 13.84 -8.80 7.28
CA LYS A 210 14.14 -9.36 8.60
C LYS A 210 13.16 -8.80 9.62
N VAL A 211 13.08 -9.47 10.77
CA VAL A 211 12.18 -9.07 11.86
C VAL A 211 13.00 -8.74 13.10
N ILE A 212 12.67 -7.65 13.78
CA ILE A 212 13.12 -7.38 15.14
C ILE A 212 11.93 -7.66 16.04
N ALA A 213 12.13 -8.55 17.01
CA ALA A 213 11.15 -8.87 18.01
C ALA A 213 11.84 -9.28 19.32
N ASN A 214 11.27 -8.85 20.45
CA ASN A 214 11.75 -9.23 21.78
C ASN A 214 13.26 -9.00 21.98
N GLY A 215 13.80 -7.89 21.45
CA GLY A 215 15.21 -7.53 21.60
C GLY A 215 16.18 -8.38 20.77
N ALA A 216 15.70 -9.18 19.81
CA ALA A 216 16.51 -9.96 18.90
C ALA A 216 16.20 -9.63 17.44
N VAL A 217 17.19 -9.79 16.57
CA VAL A 217 17.00 -9.78 15.12
C VAL A 217 16.79 -11.23 14.67
N TRP A 218 15.65 -11.48 14.06
CA TRP A 218 15.30 -12.75 13.44
C TRP A 218 15.71 -12.71 11.97
N GLU A 219 16.80 -13.42 11.71
CA GLU A 219 17.40 -13.57 10.40
C GLU A 219 16.54 -14.50 9.54
N ILE A 220 16.31 -14.10 8.29
CA ILE A 220 15.52 -14.86 7.31
C ILE A 220 16.33 -14.92 6.02
N LEU A 221 16.54 -16.13 5.53
CA LEU A 221 17.31 -16.32 4.29
C LEU A 221 16.65 -15.57 3.13
N PRO A 222 17.45 -14.93 2.26
CA PRO A 222 16.94 -14.37 1.01
C PRO A 222 16.29 -15.44 0.14
N GLY A 223 15.24 -15.08 -0.61
CA GLY A 223 14.60 -15.98 -1.56
C GLY A 223 13.11 -15.77 -1.72
N LYS A 224 12.49 -16.71 -2.46
CA LYS A 224 11.08 -16.67 -2.88
C LYS A 224 10.07 -16.51 -1.73
N THR A 225 10.40 -17.02 -0.55
CA THR A 225 9.49 -17.00 0.61
C THR A 225 9.85 -15.93 1.64
N ASN A 226 10.93 -15.17 1.42
CA ASN A 226 11.48 -14.27 2.45
C ASN A 226 10.45 -13.23 2.94
N VAL A 227 9.75 -12.56 2.02
CA VAL A 227 8.72 -11.56 2.40
C VAL A 227 7.58 -12.18 3.20
N PHE A 228 7.10 -13.35 2.80
CA PHE A 228 6.01 -14.06 3.48
C PHE A 228 6.45 -14.58 4.84
N GLN A 229 7.65 -15.15 4.94
CA GLN A 229 8.23 -15.59 6.21
C GLN A 229 8.44 -14.41 7.17
N ALA A 230 8.88 -13.26 6.68
CA ALA A 230 9.04 -12.06 7.51
C ALA A 230 7.70 -11.59 8.08
N ILE A 231 6.64 -11.56 7.27
CA ILE A 231 5.29 -11.21 7.72
C ILE A 231 4.77 -12.24 8.73
N VAL A 232 4.87 -13.55 8.43
CA VAL A 232 4.42 -14.61 9.34
C VAL A 232 5.17 -14.56 10.67
N LEU A 233 6.49 -14.39 10.64
CA LEU A 233 7.31 -14.29 11.86
C LEU A 233 6.96 -13.04 12.67
N PHE A 234 6.76 -11.91 12.01
CA PHE A 234 6.32 -10.69 12.70
C PHE A 234 4.97 -10.90 13.38
N LEU A 235 3.97 -11.44 12.67
CA LEU A 235 2.66 -11.72 13.24
C LEU A 235 2.73 -12.75 14.37
N HIS A 236 3.58 -13.76 14.25
CA HIS A 236 3.84 -14.72 15.32
C HIS A 236 4.43 -14.02 16.55
N ALA A 237 5.38 -13.10 16.37
CA ALA A 237 5.93 -12.33 17.48
C ALA A 237 4.85 -11.51 18.20
N VAL A 238 3.93 -10.90 17.45
CA VAL A 238 2.80 -10.15 18.03
C VAL A 238 1.86 -11.07 18.81
N LYS A 239 1.48 -12.22 18.24
CA LYS A 239 0.67 -13.24 18.92
C LYS A 239 1.32 -13.67 20.24
N THR A 240 2.63 -13.95 20.22
CA THR A 240 3.36 -14.53 21.36
C THR A 240 3.73 -13.52 22.44
N TYR A 241 4.24 -12.34 22.07
CA TYR A 241 4.85 -11.41 23.03
C TYR A 241 3.99 -10.17 23.31
N LYS A 242 2.93 -9.96 22.54
CA LYS A 242 2.03 -8.81 22.69
C LYS A 242 0.56 -9.21 22.79
N SER A 243 0.27 -10.49 23.01
CA SER A 243 -1.09 -11.01 23.14
C SER A 243 -1.99 -10.57 21.98
N GLY A 244 -1.46 -10.54 20.76
CA GLY A 244 -2.21 -10.14 19.56
C GLY A 244 -2.37 -8.64 19.33
N HIS A 245 -1.69 -7.79 20.10
CA HIS A 245 -1.84 -6.33 20.01
C HIS A 245 -0.54 -5.62 19.59
N LEU A 246 -0.64 -4.48 18.90
CA LEU A 246 0.50 -3.59 18.58
C LEU A 246 0.18 -2.16 19.01
N GLY A 247 0.45 -1.80 20.26
CA GLY A 247 -0.09 -0.57 20.81
C GLY A 247 -1.61 -0.72 20.94
N ASN A 248 -2.38 0.19 20.33
CA ASN A 248 -3.85 0.15 20.32
C ASN A 248 -4.43 -0.71 19.19
N ILE A 249 -3.56 -1.27 18.36
CA ILE A 249 -3.91 -2.09 17.20
C ILE A 249 -4.24 -3.51 17.66
N ASN A 250 -5.42 -4.04 17.33
CA ASN A 250 -5.82 -5.43 17.59
C ASN A 250 -5.69 -6.28 16.31
N LEU A 251 -4.89 -7.34 16.35
CA LEU A 251 -4.67 -8.24 15.21
C LEU A 251 -5.38 -9.60 15.32
N HIS A 252 -6.24 -9.83 16.32
CA HIS A 252 -6.79 -11.17 16.59
C HIS A 252 -7.45 -11.83 15.38
N VAL A 253 -8.29 -11.11 14.64
CA VAL A 253 -8.97 -11.65 13.44
C VAL A 253 -7.95 -12.14 12.39
N LEU A 254 -6.94 -11.31 12.09
CA LEU A 254 -5.88 -11.68 11.14
C LEU A 254 -5.02 -12.84 11.66
N LEU A 255 -4.73 -12.85 12.97
CA LEU A 255 -3.93 -13.91 13.60
C LEU A 255 -4.67 -15.25 13.61
N GLU A 256 -5.97 -15.25 13.89
CA GLU A 256 -6.81 -16.45 13.82
C GLU A 256 -6.87 -16.98 12.38
N GLU A 257 -7.06 -16.08 11.41
CA GLU A 257 -7.11 -16.45 10.00
C GLU A 257 -5.79 -17.07 9.49
N ILE A 258 -4.63 -16.62 9.99
CA ILE A 258 -3.33 -17.12 9.54
C ILE A 258 -2.86 -18.36 10.32
N PHE A 259 -3.07 -18.39 11.64
CA PHE A 259 -2.48 -19.41 12.51
C PHE A 259 -3.43 -20.53 12.92
N ASP A 260 -4.74 -20.29 12.87
CA ASP A 260 -5.75 -21.19 13.45
C ASP A 260 -6.70 -21.79 12.39
N LYS A 261 -6.50 -21.47 11.09
CA LYS A 261 -7.12 -22.13 9.93
C LYS A 261 -6.27 -23.27 9.36
#